data_AF-A0A258AR56-F1
#
_entry.id   AF-A0A258AR56-F1
#
_cell.length_a   1.000
_cell.length_b   1.000
_cell.length_c   1.000
_cell.angle_alpha   90.00
_cell.angle_beta   90.00
_cell.angle_gamma   90.00
#
_symmetry.space_group_name_H-M   'P 1'
#
loop_
_entity.id
_entity.type
_entity.pdbx_description
1 polymer ?
#
loop_
_entity_poly.entity_id
_entity_poly.type
_entity_poly.pdbx_seq_one_letter_code
_entity_poly.pdbx_strand_id
1 'polypeptide(L)'
;MNRKKRKNKDKERMPMPPPQSSPPNASAPLMVSQVPAPAKADFHSQSPTFVIEEYKRLCAEIDSYDKESTNCVNYSIAATAAFWAWWVTAPHWIVTSPFLLIPAVLTLVWLLRWASFQTSMAGIGKYLQESEAMFLPKTHGWETHLRKVKNRSLMASKGRWAAVYFTILILANLAIAAAVFILAPKEDPSHAKAVKTAAESLISAMTDHVQKSAAQPVANPPQALPATPAPDSSKP
;
A
#
# COMPACT_ATOMS: atom_id res chain seq x y z
N MET A 1 40.73 -23.02 -5.33
CA MET A 1 40.62 -24.13 -6.31
C MET A 1 39.58 -25.14 -5.82
N ASN A 2 38.38 -25.18 -6.41
CA ASN A 2 37.41 -26.24 -6.12
C ASN A 2 36.51 -26.48 -7.34
N ARG A 3 36.95 -27.39 -8.21
CA ARG A 3 36.21 -27.82 -9.42
C ARG A 3 35.13 -28.83 -9.02
N LYS A 4 33.89 -28.37 -8.87
CA LYS A 4 32.72 -29.25 -8.76
C LYS A 4 32.36 -29.82 -10.14
N LYS A 5 32.61 -31.12 -10.31
CA LYS A 5 32.19 -31.96 -11.44
C LYS A 5 30.66 -31.87 -11.63
N ARG A 6 30.21 -31.30 -12.76
CA ARG A 6 28.82 -31.46 -13.23
C ARG A 6 28.75 -32.78 -14.00
N LYS A 7 28.04 -33.76 -13.43
CA LYS A 7 27.67 -35.00 -14.14
C LYS A 7 26.58 -34.66 -15.15
N ASN A 8 26.88 -34.86 -16.43
CA ASN A 8 25.90 -34.90 -17.51
C ASN A 8 24.94 -36.05 -17.22
N LYS A 9 23.65 -35.75 -17.16
CA LYS A 9 22.59 -36.75 -17.05
C LYS A 9 21.82 -36.68 -18.37
N ASP A 10 22.33 -37.42 -19.35
CA ASP A 10 21.63 -37.70 -20.60
C ASP A 10 20.32 -38.41 -20.25
N LYS A 11 19.24 -37.63 -20.23
CA LYS A 11 17.88 -38.14 -20.12
C LYS A 11 17.46 -38.58 -21.51
N GLU A 12 17.35 -39.89 -21.64
CA GLU A 12 16.60 -40.65 -22.63
C GLU A 12 15.47 -39.83 -23.27
N ARG A 13 15.61 -39.58 -24.57
CA ARG A 13 14.51 -39.11 -25.41
C ARG A 13 13.59 -40.30 -25.65
N MET A 14 12.42 -40.29 -25.01
CA MET A 14 11.34 -41.19 -25.41
C MET A 14 10.76 -40.75 -26.77
N PRO A 15 10.32 -41.70 -27.60
CA PRO A 15 9.68 -41.41 -28.88
C PRO A 15 8.35 -40.68 -28.68
N MET A 16 8.14 -39.61 -29.45
CA MET A 16 6.89 -38.86 -29.44
C MET A 16 5.74 -39.73 -29.97
N PRO A 17 4.54 -39.67 -29.35
CA PRO A 17 3.34 -40.24 -29.92
C PRO A 17 2.92 -39.49 -31.19
N PRO A 18 2.22 -40.17 -32.13
CA PRO A 18 1.77 -39.57 -33.37
C PRO A 18 0.72 -38.47 -33.13
N PRO A 19 0.63 -37.49 -34.04
CA PRO A 19 -0.29 -36.35 -33.93
C PRO A 19 -1.75 -36.83 -33.97
N GLN A 20 -2.48 -36.56 -32.88
CA GLN A 20 -3.92 -36.72 -32.85
C GLN A 20 -4.58 -35.66 -33.74
N SER A 21 -5.37 -36.11 -34.71
CA SER A 21 -6.24 -35.28 -35.54
C SER A 21 -7.26 -34.56 -34.64
N SER A 22 -7.20 -33.24 -34.64
CA SER A 22 -8.15 -32.40 -33.89
C SER A 22 -9.54 -32.45 -34.55
N PRO A 23 -10.64 -32.50 -33.77
CA PRO A 23 -11.99 -32.39 -34.30
C PRO A 23 -12.28 -30.98 -34.85
N PRO A 24 -13.22 -30.85 -35.80
CA PRO A 24 -13.58 -29.58 -36.40
C PRO A 24 -14.27 -28.68 -35.37
N ASN A 25 -13.53 -27.69 -34.86
CA ASN A 25 -14.05 -26.69 -33.95
C ASN A 25 -14.88 -25.66 -34.75
N ALA A 26 -16.20 -25.85 -34.75
CA ALA A 26 -17.19 -24.93 -35.29
C ALA A 26 -17.42 -23.73 -34.34
N SER A 27 -16.35 -23.02 -34.01
CA SER A 27 -16.42 -21.74 -33.30
C SER A 27 -15.93 -20.66 -34.25
N ALA A 28 -16.87 -19.92 -34.82
CA ALA A 28 -16.60 -18.74 -35.63
C ALA A 28 -15.56 -17.85 -34.90
N PRO A 29 -14.47 -17.44 -35.58
CA PRO A 29 -13.51 -16.55 -34.96
C PRO A 29 -14.23 -15.22 -34.69
N LEU A 30 -14.54 -14.96 -33.42
CA LEU A 30 -14.72 -13.60 -32.94
C LEU A 30 -13.50 -12.84 -33.48
N MET A 31 -13.75 -11.91 -34.39
CA MET A 31 -12.75 -10.97 -34.85
C MET A 31 -12.21 -10.28 -33.61
N VAL A 32 -11.12 -10.83 -33.07
CA VAL A 32 -10.19 -10.13 -32.20
C VAL A 32 -9.83 -8.93 -33.03
N SER A 33 -10.46 -7.80 -32.70
CA SER A 33 -10.07 -6.49 -33.20
C SER A 33 -8.56 -6.44 -32.99
N GLN A 34 -7.82 -6.64 -34.09
CA GLN A 34 -6.37 -6.50 -34.08
C GLN A 34 -6.17 -5.04 -33.74
N VAL A 35 -5.99 -4.75 -32.45
CA VAL A 35 -5.46 -3.47 -31.98
C VAL A 35 -4.18 -3.35 -32.78
N PRO A 36 -4.11 -2.42 -33.76
CA PRO A 36 -2.96 -2.31 -34.63
C PRO A 36 -1.75 -2.17 -33.71
N ALA A 37 -0.78 -3.07 -33.88
CA ALA A 37 0.47 -3.03 -33.13
C ALA A 37 0.94 -1.57 -33.14
N PRO A 38 1.22 -0.97 -31.96
CA PRO A 38 1.47 0.46 -31.86
C PRO A 38 2.53 0.78 -32.90
N ALA A 39 2.13 1.52 -33.93
CA ALA A 39 3.05 2.03 -34.93
C ALA A 39 4.18 2.66 -34.12
N LYS A 40 5.42 2.25 -34.38
CA LYS A 40 6.62 2.81 -33.72
C LYS A 40 6.50 4.31 -33.90
N ALA A 41 5.99 5.01 -32.89
CA ALA A 41 5.75 6.43 -32.98
C ALA A 41 7.11 7.05 -33.24
N ASP A 42 7.22 7.86 -34.30
CA ASP A 42 8.45 8.55 -34.66
C ASP A 42 8.77 9.59 -33.57
N PHE A 43 9.32 9.11 -32.45
CA PHE A 43 9.76 9.89 -31.29
C PHE A 43 10.82 10.94 -31.66
N HIS A 44 11.43 10.84 -32.85
CA HIS A 44 12.41 11.80 -33.37
C HIS A 44 11.83 13.18 -33.70
N SER A 45 10.51 13.36 -33.67
CA SER A 45 9.86 14.66 -33.95
C SER A 45 9.44 15.45 -32.71
N GLN A 46 9.62 14.91 -31.49
CA GLN A 46 9.23 15.61 -30.28
C GLN A 46 10.24 16.70 -29.92
N SER A 47 9.75 17.89 -29.58
CA SER A 47 10.61 19.00 -29.18
C SER A 47 11.34 18.65 -27.87
N PRO A 48 12.62 19.06 -27.70
CA PRO A 48 13.38 18.79 -26.47
C PRO A 48 12.69 19.35 -25.22
N THR A 49 11.87 20.40 -25.37
CA THR A 49 11.03 20.95 -24.30
C THR A 49 9.97 19.96 -23.79
N PHE A 50 9.32 19.22 -24.70
CA PHE A 50 8.30 18.25 -24.35
C PHE A 50 8.87 17.12 -23.49
N VAL A 51 10.03 16.58 -23.88
CA VAL A 51 10.68 15.47 -23.15
C VAL A 51 11.08 15.89 -21.73
N ILE A 52 11.55 17.12 -21.55
CA ILE A 52 11.92 17.64 -20.22
C ILE A 52 10.68 17.81 -19.34
N GLU A 53 9.57 18.31 -19.90
CA GLU A 53 8.31 18.46 -19.16
C GLU A 53 7.72 17.10 -18.77
N GLU A 54 7.74 16.13 -19.69
CA GLU A 54 7.31 14.76 -19.43
C GLU A 54 8.14 14.11 -18.32
N TYR A 55 9.46 14.23 -18.37
CA TYR A 55 10.35 13.75 -17.31
C TYR A 55 9.99 14.34 -15.94
N LYS A 56 9.83 15.68 -15.86
CA LYS A 56 9.44 16.36 -14.61
C LYS A 56 8.11 15.85 -14.07
N ARG A 57 7.13 15.65 -14.96
CA ARG A 57 5.81 15.12 -14.61
C ARG A 57 5.90 13.71 -14.04
N LEU A 58 6.68 12.82 -14.68
CA LEU A 58 6.83 11.45 -14.22
C LEU A 58 7.57 11.38 -12.87
N CYS A 59 8.58 12.23 -12.65
CA CYS A 59 9.21 12.34 -11.33
C CYS A 59 8.21 12.78 -10.26
N ALA A 60 7.40 13.80 -10.53
CA ALA A 60 6.35 14.25 -9.61
C ALA A 60 5.31 13.14 -9.32
N GLU A 61 5.01 12.32 -10.31
CA GLU A 61 4.10 11.17 -10.16
C GLU A 61 4.71 10.08 -9.26
N ILE A 62 6.01 9.76 -9.43
CA ILE A 62 6.74 8.84 -8.53
C ILE A 62 6.70 9.36 -7.09
N ASP A 63 6.97 10.65 -6.87
CA ASP A 63 6.94 11.27 -5.54
C ASP A 63 5.53 11.21 -4.92
N SER A 64 4.49 11.37 -5.74
CA SER A 64 3.10 11.20 -5.29
C SER A 64 2.82 9.77 -4.84
N TYR A 65 3.23 8.77 -5.62
CA TYR A 65 3.05 7.36 -5.26
C TYR A 65 3.85 6.97 -4.01
N ASP A 66 5.05 7.51 -3.80
CA ASP A 66 5.83 7.26 -2.58
C ASP A 66 5.10 7.78 -1.33
N LYS A 67 4.56 9.00 -1.39
CA LYS A 67 3.72 9.58 -0.32
C LYS A 67 2.46 8.77 -0.07
N GLU A 68 1.73 8.39 -1.13
CA GLU A 68 0.55 7.54 -1.00
C GLU A 68 0.88 6.17 -0.41
N SER A 69 2.03 5.59 -0.77
CA SER A 69 2.46 4.30 -0.22
C SER A 69 2.68 4.35 1.30
N THR A 70 3.22 5.48 1.79
CA THR A 70 3.40 5.73 3.23
C THR A 70 2.04 5.93 3.91
N ASN A 71 1.13 6.66 3.27
CA ASN A 71 -0.22 6.85 3.78
C ASN A 71 -1.00 5.53 3.89
N CYS A 72 -0.83 4.59 2.96
CA CYS A 72 -1.45 3.26 3.05
C CYS A 72 -1.05 2.51 4.33
N VAL A 73 0.20 2.64 4.78
CA VAL A 73 0.67 2.02 6.03
C VAL A 73 0.02 2.72 7.23
N ASN A 74 0.01 4.04 7.26
CA ASN A 74 -0.60 4.79 8.36
C ASN A 74 -2.12 4.54 8.47
N TYR A 75 -2.81 4.48 7.34
CA TYR A 75 -4.25 4.21 7.30
C TYR A 75 -4.60 2.77 7.67
N SER A 76 -3.76 1.78 7.32
CA SER A 76 -4.01 0.39 7.76
C SER A 76 -3.90 0.24 9.28
N ILE A 77 -2.93 0.93 9.92
CA ILE A 77 -2.80 0.99 11.38
C ILE A 77 -4.01 1.67 11.99
N ALA A 78 -4.35 2.87 11.52
CA ALA A 78 -5.43 3.67 12.07
C ALA A 78 -6.78 2.94 11.96
N ALA A 79 -7.06 2.33 10.80
CA ALA A 79 -8.28 1.54 10.58
C ALA A 79 -8.34 0.31 11.49
N THR A 80 -7.21 -0.41 11.64
CA THR A 80 -7.14 -1.59 12.52
C THR A 80 -7.35 -1.20 13.98
N ALA A 81 -6.68 -0.14 14.45
CA ALA A 81 -6.81 0.37 15.81
C ALA A 81 -8.24 0.87 16.09
N ALA A 82 -8.84 1.61 15.16
CA ALA A 82 -10.21 2.09 15.27
C ALA A 82 -11.22 0.93 15.35
N PHE A 83 -11.03 -0.12 14.53
CA PHE A 83 -11.89 -1.30 14.58
C PHE A 83 -11.81 -2.01 15.93
N TRP A 84 -10.61 -2.26 16.44
CA TRP A 84 -10.46 -2.93 17.73
C TRP A 84 -10.96 -2.07 18.90
N ALA A 85 -10.73 -0.76 18.87
CA ALA A 85 -11.30 0.17 19.85
C ALA A 85 -12.83 0.13 19.84
N TRP A 86 -13.43 0.17 18.64
CA TRP A 86 -14.88 0.01 18.49
C TRP A 86 -15.37 -1.33 19.03
N TRP A 87 -14.69 -2.42 18.69
CA TRP A 87 -15.07 -3.78 19.12
C TRP A 87 -15.07 -3.94 20.63
N VAL A 88 -14.09 -3.37 21.34
CA VAL A 88 -14.05 -3.37 22.82
C VAL A 88 -15.25 -2.66 23.43
N THR A 89 -15.79 -1.63 22.76
CA THR A 89 -16.99 -0.89 23.21
C THR A 89 -18.30 -1.46 22.69
N ALA A 90 -18.25 -2.42 21.76
CA ALA A 90 -19.43 -2.95 21.09
C ALA A 90 -20.19 -3.94 22.00
N PRO A 91 -21.53 -4.04 21.87
CA PRO A 91 -22.32 -4.96 22.67
C PRO A 91 -21.97 -6.44 22.41
N HIS A 92 -22.05 -7.25 23.47
CA HIS A 92 -21.51 -8.62 23.54
C HIS A 92 -22.06 -9.61 22.50
N TRP A 93 -23.22 -9.35 21.89
CA TRP A 93 -23.79 -10.22 20.85
C TRP A 93 -23.00 -10.19 19.53
N ILE A 94 -22.09 -9.21 19.35
CA ILE A 94 -21.23 -9.10 18.16
C ILE A 94 -19.97 -9.98 18.28
N VAL A 95 -19.68 -10.52 19.48
CA VAL A 95 -18.43 -11.23 19.81
C VAL A 95 -18.22 -12.52 19.03
N THR A 96 -19.29 -13.19 18.56
CA THR A 96 -19.20 -14.43 17.76
C THR A 96 -19.37 -14.20 16.26
N SER A 97 -19.41 -12.94 15.81
CA SER A 97 -19.69 -12.62 14.43
C SER A 97 -18.44 -12.77 13.53
N PRO A 98 -18.61 -13.20 12.26
CA PRO A 98 -17.55 -13.14 11.24
C PRO A 98 -16.96 -11.73 11.05
N PHE A 99 -17.58 -10.69 11.61
CA PHE A 99 -17.04 -9.33 11.65
C PHE A 99 -15.63 -9.23 12.27
N LEU A 100 -15.20 -10.17 13.11
CA LEU A 100 -13.82 -10.23 13.63
C LEU A 100 -12.75 -10.36 12.53
N LEU A 101 -13.13 -10.80 11.32
CA LEU A 101 -12.22 -10.89 10.17
C LEU A 101 -12.04 -9.55 9.44
N ILE A 102 -12.87 -8.54 9.71
CA ILE A 102 -12.85 -7.25 9.02
C ILE A 102 -11.45 -6.59 9.06
N PRO A 103 -10.74 -6.52 10.20
CA PRO A 103 -9.39 -5.92 10.25
C PRO A 103 -8.38 -6.62 9.34
N ALA A 104 -8.43 -7.96 9.27
CA ALA A 104 -7.55 -8.73 8.40
C ALA A 104 -7.86 -8.45 6.92
N VAL A 105 -9.14 -8.39 6.55
CA VAL A 105 -9.59 -8.05 5.19
C VAL A 105 -9.22 -6.62 4.82
N LEU A 106 -9.45 -5.64 5.69
CA LEU A 106 -9.04 -4.24 5.49
C LEU A 106 -7.53 -4.13 5.29
N THR A 107 -6.75 -4.80 6.13
CA THR A 107 -5.29 -4.83 6.00
C THR A 107 -4.85 -5.42 4.67
N LEU A 108 -5.52 -6.49 4.22
CA LEU A 108 -5.26 -7.12 2.91
C LEU A 108 -5.57 -6.17 1.74
N VAL A 109 -6.67 -5.41 1.81
CA VAL A 109 -7.02 -4.39 0.80
C VAL A 109 -5.95 -3.29 0.74
N TRP A 110 -5.47 -2.81 1.90
CA TRP A 110 -4.37 -1.85 1.95
C TRP A 110 -3.06 -2.40 1.41
N LEU A 111 -2.76 -3.68 1.65
CA LEU A 111 -1.61 -4.37 1.06
C LEU A 111 -1.72 -4.45 -0.47
N LEU A 112 -2.89 -4.82 -1.01
CA LEU A 112 -3.14 -4.87 -2.46
C LEU A 112 -2.98 -3.49 -3.10
N ARG A 113 -3.53 -2.44 -2.47
CA ARG A 113 -3.39 -1.06 -2.91
C ARG A 113 -1.92 -0.62 -2.91
N TRP A 114 -1.19 -0.91 -1.83
CA TRP A 114 0.24 -0.63 -1.72
C TRP A 114 1.03 -1.34 -2.82
N ALA A 115 0.74 -2.63 -3.07
CA ALA A 115 1.39 -3.41 -4.13
C ALA A 115 1.13 -2.83 -5.52
N SER A 116 -0.09 -2.34 -5.78
CA SER A 116 -0.43 -1.65 -7.03
C SER A 116 0.45 -0.43 -7.26
N PHE A 117 0.68 0.41 -6.24
CA PHE A 117 1.60 1.55 -6.36
C PHE A 117 3.03 1.13 -6.66
N GLN A 118 3.53 0.06 -6.02
CA GLN A 118 4.86 -0.46 -6.31
C GLN A 118 4.98 -0.92 -7.77
N THR A 119 3.94 -1.55 -8.32
CA THR A 119 3.93 -1.95 -9.73
C THR A 119 3.89 -0.76 -10.69
N SER A 120 3.09 0.27 -10.38
CA SER A 120 3.01 1.50 -11.19
C SER A 120 4.33 2.27 -11.18
N MET A 121 4.93 2.48 -10.00
CA MET A 121 6.25 3.13 -9.88
C MET A 121 7.33 2.35 -10.65
N ALA A 122 7.29 1.02 -10.60
CA ALA A 122 8.23 0.18 -11.36
C ALA A 122 8.01 0.30 -12.88
N GLY A 123 6.77 0.45 -13.33
CA GLY A 123 6.43 0.71 -14.73
C GLY A 123 6.96 2.06 -15.21
N ILE A 124 6.70 3.12 -14.44
CA ILE A 124 7.18 4.48 -14.74
C ILE A 124 8.71 4.53 -14.75
N GLY A 125 9.37 3.91 -13.77
CA GLY A 125 10.83 3.86 -13.73
C GLY A 125 11.44 3.13 -14.93
N LYS A 126 10.77 2.09 -15.46
CA LYS A 126 11.21 1.44 -16.71
C LYS A 126 11.04 2.36 -17.92
N TYR A 127 9.90 3.05 -18.01
CA TYR A 127 9.65 3.99 -19.10
C TYR A 127 10.67 5.14 -19.09
N LEU A 128 10.96 5.73 -17.93
CA LEU A 128 12.04 6.71 -17.77
C LEU A 128 13.39 6.17 -18.20
N GLN A 129 13.70 4.92 -17.85
CA GLN A 129 14.96 4.30 -18.25
C GLN A 129 15.05 4.14 -19.77
N GLU A 130 13.95 3.78 -20.43
CA GLU A 130 13.86 3.65 -21.88
C GLU A 130 13.97 5.02 -22.56
N SER A 131 13.30 6.06 -22.05
CA SER A 131 13.39 7.41 -22.58
C SER A 131 14.81 7.98 -22.42
N GLU A 132 15.44 7.83 -21.25
CA GLU A 132 16.83 8.26 -21.03
C GLU A 132 17.81 7.57 -21.99
N ALA A 133 17.63 6.27 -22.25
CA ALA A 133 18.52 5.51 -23.12
C ALA A 133 18.48 5.96 -24.60
N MET A 134 17.44 6.69 -25.00
CA MET A 134 17.34 7.27 -26.36
C MET A 134 18.14 8.56 -26.51
N PHE A 135 18.27 9.36 -25.43
CA PHE A 135 18.92 10.68 -25.48
C PHE A 135 20.33 10.70 -24.88
N LEU A 136 20.61 9.83 -23.92
CA LEU A 136 21.88 9.79 -23.19
C LEU A 136 22.62 8.48 -23.47
N PRO A 137 23.96 8.51 -23.63
CA PRO A 137 24.73 7.28 -23.70
C PRO A 137 24.53 6.47 -22.42
N LYS A 138 24.33 5.14 -22.57
CA LYS A 138 23.92 4.15 -21.54
C LYS A 138 24.63 4.21 -20.18
N THR A 139 25.73 4.93 -20.06
CA THR A 139 26.55 5.04 -18.85
C THR A 139 26.27 6.28 -18.00
N HIS A 140 25.55 7.29 -18.51
CA HIS A 140 25.38 8.59 -17.85
C HIS A 140 23.93 8.94 -17.47
N GLY A 141 22.98 8.02 -17.60
CA GLY A 141 21.59 8.24 -17.18
C GLY A 141 21.40 8.26 -15.67
N TRP A 142 20.52 9.13 -15.17
CA TRP A 142 20.22 9.26 -13.74
C TRP A 142 19.60 7.98 -13.19
N GLU A 143 18.74 7.30 -13.95
CA GLU A 143 18.19 6.00 -13.56
C GLU A 143 19.26 4.89 -13.48
N THR A 144 20.28 4.97 -14.33
CA THR A 144 21.41 4.04 -14.26
C THR A 144 22.24 4.26 -13.00
N HIS A 145 22.37 5.52 -12.57
CA HIS A 145 23.00 5.86 -11.30
C HIS A 145 22.14 5.41 -10.11
N LEU A 146 20.85 5.73 -10.11
CA LEU A 146 19.90 5.31 -9.07
C LEU A 146 19.83 3.80 -8.94
N ARG A 147 19.87 3.04 -10.03
CA ARG A 147 19.92 1.57 -9.99
C ARG A 147 21.21 1.05 -9.35
N LYS A 148 22.36 1.67 -9.63
CA LYS A 148 23.64 1.34 -8.97
C LYS A 148 23.59 1.64 -7.47
N VAL A 149 22.99 2.78 -7.09
CA VAL A 149 22.79 3.17 -5.69
C VAL A 149 21.79 2.24 -5.01
N LYS A 150 20.65 1.93 -5.64
CA LYS A 150 19.60 1.04 -5.14
C LYS A 150 20.07 -0.39 -4.93
N ASN A 151 20.96 -0.90 -5.79
CA ASN A 151 21.61 -2.20 -5.60
C ASN A 151 22.57 -2.22 -4.40
N ARG A 152 23.03 -1.04 -3.94
CA ARG A 152 23.80 -0.89 -2.69
C ARG A 152 22.95 -0.46 -1.49
N SER A 153 21.78 0.13 -1.71
CA SER A 153 21.03 0.80 -0.65
C SER A 153 19.87 -0.02 -0.09
N LEU A 154 19.54 0.28 1.16
CA LEU A 154 18.38 -0.21 1.91
C LEU A 154 17.03 0.05 1.19
N MET A 155 16.98 0.78 0.07
CA MET A 155 15.71 0.99 -0.66
C MET A 155 15.14 -0.30 -1.27
N ALA A 156 15.98 -1.25 -1.70
CA ALA A 156 15.49 -2.59 -2.06
C ALA A 156 14.99 -3.38 -0.84
N SER A 157 15.33 -2.95 0.38
CA SER A 157 14.81 -3.51 1.62
C SER A 157 13.49 -2.87 2.04
N LYS A 158 13.26 -1.57 1.77
CA LYS A 158 12.01 -0.87 2.16
C LYS A 158 10.74 -1.60 1.68
N GLY A 159 10.69 -1.98 0.41
CA GLY A 159 9.54 -2.73 -0.12
C GLY A 159 9.36 -4.10 0.53
N ARG A 160 10.45 -4.80 0.85
CA ARG A 160 10.40 -6.08 1.56
C ARG A 160 9.92 -5.91 3.00
N TRP A 161 10.39 -4.89 3.70
CA TRP A 161 9.97 -4.58 5.07
C TRP A 161 8.49 -4.21 5.14
N ALA A 162 7.98 -3.43 4.17
CA ALA A 162 6.56 -3.13 4.08
C ALA A 162 5.71 -4.40 3.87
N ALA A 163 6.12 -5.30 2.98
CA ALA A 163 5.43 -6.58 2.78
C ALA A 163 5.45 -7.46 4.04
N VAL A 164 6.59 -7.55 4.73
CA VAL A 164 6.72 -8.26 6.01
C VAL A 164 5.80 -7.64 7.05
N TYR A 165 5.78 -6.31 7.14
CA TYR A 165 4.92 -5.56 8.05
C TYR A 165 3.43 -5.89 7.83
N PHE A 166 2.93 -5.81 6.60
CA PHE A 166 1.53 -6.14 6.30
C PHE A 166 1.22 -7.60 6.61
N THR A 167 2.16 -8.51 6.33
CA THR A 167 1.99 -9.94 6.62
C THR A 167 1.87 -10.17 8.14
N ILE A 168 2.74 -9.56 8.93
CA ILE A 168 2.68 -9.62 10.40
C ILE A 168 1.35 -9.05 10.90
N LEU A 169 0.91 -7.90 10.36
CA LEU A 169 -0.34 -7.26 10.78
C LEU A 169 -1.57 -8.12 10.46
N ILE A 170 -1.61 -8.77 9.29
CA ILE A 170 -2.67 -9.72 8.93
C ILE A 170 -2.67 -10.90 9.89
N LEU A 171 -1.51 -11.52 10.13
CA LEU A 171 -1.39 -12.65 11.05
C LEU A 171 -1.79 -12.28 12.49
N ALA A 172 -1.41 -11.09 12.95
CA ALA A 172 -1.81 -10.58 14.26
C ALA A 172 -3.34 -10.43 14.36
N ASN A 173 -3.98 -9.82 13.36
CA ASN A 173 -5.44 -9.69 13.33
C ASN A 173 -6.15 -11.05 13.31
N LEU A 174 -5.63 -12.02 12.54
CA LEU A 174 -6.17 -13.38 12.51
C LEU A 174 -5.97 -14.12 13.85
N ALA A 175 -4.81 -13.95 14.49
CA ALA A 175 -4.53 -14.56 15.78
C ALA A 175 -5.44 -14.02 16.89
N ILE A 176 -5.69 -12.70 16.91
CA ILE A 176 -6.64 -12.10 17.87
C ILE A 176 -8.05 -12.61 17.60
N ALA A 177 -8.51 -12.63 16.34
CA ALA A 177 -9.82 -13.16 15.98
C ALA A 177 -9.99 -14.64 16.40
N ALA A 178 -8.96 -15.47 16.16
CA ALA A 178 -8.96 -16.87 16.57
C ALA A 178 -8.96 -17.02 18.11
N ALA A 179 -8.17 -16.21 18.82
CA ALA A 179 -8.14 -16.22 20.28
C ALA A 179 -9.50 -15.85 20.87
N VAL A 180 -10.15 -14.81 20.35
CA VAL A 180 -11.52 -14.43 20.73
C VAL A 180 -12.48 -15.58 20.46
N PHE A 181 -12.42 -16.23 19.30
CA PHE A 181 -13.31 -17.35 18.96
C PHE A 181 -13.12 -18.57 19.86
N ILE A 182 -11.87 -18.88 20.26
CA ILE A 182 -11.54 -20.01 21.15
C ILE A 182 -11.91 -19.71 22.60
N LEU A 183 -11.78 -18.45 23.04
CA LEU A 183 -12.06 -18.02 24.42
C LEU A 183 -13.53 -17.68 24.67
N ALA A 184 -14.26 -17.21 23.65
CA ALA A 184 -15.68 -16.87 23.72
C ALA A 184 -16.60 -17.97 24.29
N PRO A 185 -16.43 -19.29 24.03
CA PRO A 185 -17.34 -20.31 24.53
C PRO A 185 -17.23 -20.60 26.04
N LYS A 186 -16.44 -19.84 26.82
CA LYS A 186 -16.25 -20.09 28.27
C LYS A 186 -16.60 -18.91 29.18
N GLU A 187 -17.15 -17.82 28.67
CA GLU A 187 -17.51 -16.70 29.54
C GLU A 187 -18.73 -17.04 30.40
N ASP A 188 -18.42 -17.35 31.66
CA ASP A 188 -19.34 -17.31 32.79
C ASP A 188 -20.05 -15.94 32.77
N PRO A 189 -21.40 -15.86 32.77
CA PRO A 189 -22.15 -14.61 32.59
C PRO A 189 -21.84 -13.51 33.65
N SER A 190 -21.09 -13.86 34.69
CA SER A 190 -20.52 -12.95 35.69
C SER A 190 -19.49 -11.97 35.12
N HIS A 191 -18.65 -12.40 34.16
CA HIS A 191 -17.60 -11.56 33.57
C HIS A 191 -18.17 -10.45 32.67
N ALA A 192 -19.20 -10.77 31.87
CA ALA A 192 -19.88 -9.79 31.03
C ALA A 192 -20.49 -8.64 31.86
N LYS A 193 -21.03 -8.95 33.05
CA LYS A 193 -21.53 -7.92 33.98
C LYS A 193 -20.40 -7.02 34.50
N ALA A 194 -19.27 -7.59 34.91
CA ALA A 194 -18.14 -6.83 35.45
C ALA A 194 -17.53 -5.86 34.41
N VAL A 195 -17.35 -6.32 33.16
CA VAL A 195 -16.84 -5.49 32.06
C VAL A 195 -17.81 -4.35 31.74
N LYS A 196 -19.12 -4.64 31.71
CA LYS A 196 -20.15 -3.62 31.49
C LYS A 196 -20.13 -2.54 32.58
N THR A 197 -20.07 -2.92 33.86
CA THR A 197 -20.01 -1.95 34.96
C THR A 197 -18.74 -1.09 34.90
N ALA A 198 -17.60 -1.66 34.51
CA ALA A 198 -16.35 -0.92 34.34
C ALA A 198 -16.43 0.08 33.17
N ALA A 199 -17.03 -0.31 32.04
CA ALA A 199 -17.23 0.56 30.90
C ALA A 199 -18.18 1.73 31.22
N GLU A 200 -19.30 1.45 31.90
CA GLU A 200 -20.25 2.48 32.34
C GLU A 200 -19.60 3.48 33.30
N SER A 201 -18.77 3.01 34.24
CA SER A 201 -17.98 3.86 35.15
C SER A 201 -17.02 4.77 34.40
N LEU A 202 -16.30 4.25 33.41
CA LEU A 202 -15.36 5.03 32.60
C LEU A 202 -16.09 6.11 31.79
N ILE A 203 -17.20 5.75 31.13
CA ILE A 203 -18.01 6.70 30.35
C ILE A 203 -18.54 7.81 31.25
N SER A 204 -19.03 7.48 32.44
CA SER A 204 -19.48 8.48 33.43
C SER A 204 -18.34 9.42 33.81
N ALA A 205 -17.15 8.88 34.13
CA ALA A 205 -15.99 9.67 34.52
C ALA A 205 -15.50 10.60 33.39
N MET A 206 -15.52 10.13 32.13
CA MET A 206 -15.17 10.96 30.98
C MET A 206 -16.21 12.06 30.74
N THR A 207 -17.49 11.75 30.91
CA THR A 207 -18.59 12.73 30.76
C THR A 207 -18.47 13.82 31.81
N ASP A 208 -18.22 13.46 33.08
CA ASP A 208 -17.99 14.40 34.16
C ASP A 208 -16.75 15.28 33.90
N HIS A 209 -15.67 14.71 33.38
CA HIS A 209 -14.47 15.47 33.03
C HIS A 209 -14.72 16.48 31.89
N VAL A 210 -15.46 16.08 30.85
CA VAL A 210 -15.85 16.98 29.74
C VAL A 210 -16.75 18.10 30.26
N GLN A 211 -17.74 17.77 31.08
CA GLN A 211 -18.66 18.75 31.63
C GLN A 211 -17.96 19.74 32.59
N LYS A 212 -17.00 19.25 33.40
CA LYS A 212 -16.16 20.08 34.26
C LYS A 212 -15.22 20.98 33.46
N SER A 213 -14.67 20.47 32.35
CA SER A 213 -13.84 21.27 31.43
C SER A 213 -14.66 22.34 30.70
N ALA A 214 -15.90 22.05 30.33
CA ALA A 214 -16.81 23.01 29.70
C ALA A 214 -17.29 24.10 30.66
N ALA A 215 -17.38 23.80 31.96
CA ALA A 215 -17.76 24.74 33.00
C ALA A 215 -16.61 25.64 33.48
N GLN A 216 -15.36 25.41 33.04
CA GLN A 216 -14.27 26.34 33.35
C GLN A 216 -14.45 27.63 32.54
N PRO A 217 -14.63 28.80 33.21
CA PRO A 217 -14.68 30.07 32.51
C PRO A 217 -13.37 30.27 31.76
N VAL A 218 -13.46 30.62 30.47
CA VAL A 218 -12.31 30.91 29.60
C VAL A 218 -11.53 32.07 30.21
N ALA A 219 -10.51 31.76 31.02
CA ALA A 219 -9.81 32.72 31.86
C ALA A 219 -8.89 33.68 31.07
N ASN A 220 -8.74 33.47 29.76
CA ASN A 220 -7.99 34.37 28.89
C ASN A 220 -8.87 34.76 27.71
N PRO A 221 -9.48 35.97 27.71
CA PRO A 221 -10.06 36.51 26.48
C PRO A 221 -8.97 36.53 25.40
N PRO A 222 -9.32 36.27 24.13
CA PRO A 222 -8.37 36.31 23.04
C PRO A 222 -7.65 37.67 23.05
N GLN A 223 -6.35 37.66 23.37
CA GLN A 223 -5.53 38.84 23.21
C GLN A 223 -5.59 39.22 21.74
N ALA A 224 -6.00 40.46 21.47
CA ALA A 224 -6.07 40.99 20.12
C ALA A 224 -4.72 40.74 19.42
N LEU A 225 -4.77 40.00 18.31
CA LEU A 225 -3.60 39.75 17.49
C LEU A 225 -2.96 41.10 17.14
N PRO A 226 -1.64 41.26 17.33
CA PRO A 226 -0.95 42.48 16.92
C PRO A 226 -1.20 42.69 15.43
N ALA A 227 -1.72 43.87 15.08
CA ALA A 227 -2.05 44.21 13.71
C ALA A 227 -0.84 43.98 12.81
N THR A 228 -1.00 43.11 11.81
CA THR A 228 0.03 42.88 10.79
C THR A 228 0.33 44.21 10.11
N PRO A 229 1.58 44.72 10.15
CA PRO A 229 1.93 45.93 9.44
C PRO A 229 1.68 45.72 7.94
N ALA A 230 1.01 46.68 7.32
CA ALA A 230 0.70 46.65 5.91
C ALA A 230 1.98 46.51 5.07
N PRO A 231 1.97 45.71 3.99
CA PRO A 231 3.11 45.60 3.10
C PRO A 231 3.44 46.98 2.51
N ASP A 232 4.65 47.44 2.81
CA ASP A 232 5.20 48.70 2.34
C ASP A 232 5.34 48.65 0.81
N SER A 233 4.43 49.35 0.11
CA SER A 233 4.35 49.40 -1.35
C SER A 233 5.35 50.37 -1.98
N SER A 234 6.44 50.72 -1.27
CA SER A 234 7.40 51.74 -1.68
C SER A 234 8.79 51.17 -1.96
N LYS A 235 8.90 50.19 -2.85
CA LYS A 235 10.19 49.88 -3.51
C LYS A 235 10.01 49.63 -5.01
N PRO A 236 10.40 50.59 -5.87
CA PRO A 236 10.54 50.39 -7.31
C PRO A 236 11.72 49.48 -7.65
#